data_AF-A0A661GUM3-F1
#
_entry.id   AF-A0A661GUM3-F1
#
_cell.length_a   1.000
_cell.length_b   1.000
_cell.length_c   1.000
_cell.angle_alpha   90.00
_cell.angle_beta   90.00
_cell.angle_gamma   90.00
#
_symmetry.space_group_name_H-M   'P 1'
#
loop_
_entity.id
_entity.type
_entity.pdbx_description
1 polymer ?
#
loop_
_entity_poly.entity_id
_entity_poly.type
_entity_poly.pdbx_seq_one_letter_code
_entity_poly.pdbx_strand_id
1 'polypeptide(L)'
;MATPDVTMTRAQYDSLILAAEGDSLINVGLLKDAVDKANDINRYLLHVRWYEQGGDAPTRIEIADGVEWPSQLSFKLVQDRPISREDVDTVLETQATNPIDPMVSRDPLAIVGWTLLDDYSFVANAS
;
A
#
# COMPACT_ATOMS: atom_id res chain seq x y z
N MET A 1 28.90 -23.37 12.53
CA MET A 1 29.31 -21.95 12.56
C MET A 1 28.07 -21.14 12.22
N ALA A 2 27.68 -20.19 13.06
CA ALA A 2 26.59 -19.28 12.72
C ALA A 2 27.08 -18.38 11.59
N THR A 3 26.31 -18.30 10.50
CA THR A 3 26.53 -17.33 9.43
C THR A 3 26.45 -15.93 10.05
N PRO A 4 27.41 -15.02 9.80
CA PRO A 4 27.29 -13.66 10.32
C PRO A 4 26.03 -13.02 9.75
N ASP A 5 25.20 -12.42 10.61
CA ASP A 5 24.11 -11.57 10.17
C ASP A 5 24.69 -10.39 9.40
N VAL A 6 24.23 -10.19 8.17
CA VAL A 6 24.63 -9.07 7.33
C VAL A 6 23.80 -7.86 7.77
N THR A 7 24.38 -7.00 8.59
CA THR A 7 23.81 -5.68 8.92
C THR A 7 24.15 -4.67 7.82
N MET A 8 23.14 -3.99 7.27
CA MET A 8 23.32 -2.93 6.27
C MET A 8 22.67 -1.63 6.73
N THR A 9 23.22 -0.49 6.29
CA THR A 9 22.60 0.83 6.51
C THR A 9 21.43 1.04 5.55
N ARG A 10 20.52 1.96 5.86
CA ARG A 10 19.36 2.27 5.00
C ARG A 10 19.76 2.67 3.57
N ALA A 11 20.84 3.43 3.41
CA ALA A 11 21.35 3.80 2.09
C ALA A 11 21.88 2.59 1.28
N GLN A 12 22.49 1.61 1.97
CA GLN A 12 22.95 0.37 1.33
C GLN A 12 21.75 -0.51 0.94
N TYR A 13 20.69 -0.51 1.74
CA TYR A 13 19.43 -1.18 1.42
C TYR A 13 18.79 -0.57 0.16
N ASP A 14 18.58 0.75 0.13
CA ASP A 14 17.95 1.41 -1.02
C ASP A 14 18.77 1.18 -2.32
N SER A 15 20.11 1.19 -2.21
CA SER A 15 21.02 0.90 -3.33
C SER A 15 20.94 -0.55 -3.82
N LEU A 16 20.79 -1.50 -2.90
CA LEU A 16 20.67 -2.93 -3.22
C LEU A 16 19.36 -3.23 -3.94
N ILE A 17 18.25 -2.64 -3.47
CA ILE A 17 16.94 -2.78 -4.12
C ILE A 17 16.99 -2.18 -5.54
N LEU A 18 17.54 -0.97 -5.69
CA LEU A 18 17.67 -0.33 -6.99
C LEU A 18 18.52 -1.17 -7.98
N ALA A 19 19.61 -1.78 -7.50
CA ALA A 19 20.43 -2.67 -8.30
C ALA A 19 19.69 -3.97 -8.67
N ALA A 20 18.88 -4.50 -7.76
CA ALA A 20 18.12 -5.73 -7.96
C ALA A 20 16.94 -5.53 -8.95
N GLU A 21 16.32 -4.35 -8.98
CA GLU A 21 15.24 -4.02 -9.94
C GLU A 21 15.70 -4.08 -11.41
N GLY A 22 17.01 -4.00 -11.67
CA GLY A 22 17.59 -4.13 -13.02
C GLY A 22 17.93 -5.56 -13.47
N ASP A 23 17.82 -6.57 -12.60
CA ASP A 23 18.23 -7.95 -12.88
C ASP A 23 17.04 -8.92 -12.79
N SER A 24 16.65 -9.51 -13.93
CA SER A 24 15.50 -10.42 -14.03
C SER A 24 15.72 -11.79 -13.38
N LEU A 25 16.95 -12.13 -13.00
CA LEU A 25 17.26 -13.36 -12.27
C LEU A 25 17.09 -13.20 -10.77
N ILE A 26 17.01 -11.97 -10.27
CA ILE A 26 16.80 -11.68 -8.86
C ILE A 26 15.30 -11.54 -8.60
N ASN A 27 14.78 -12.40 -7.72
CA ASN A 27 13.44 -12.16 -7.18
C ASN A 27 13.51 -11.03 -6.15
N VAL A 28 13.38 -9.80 -6.64
CA VAL A 28 13.48 -8.56 -5.84
C VAL A 28 12.49 -8.54 -4.68
N GLY A 29 11.28 -9.09 -4.88
CA GLY A 29 10.27 -9.20 -3.82
C GLY A 29 10.77 -10.09 -2.67
N LEU A 30 11.29 -11.27 -2.99
CA LEU A 30 11.81 -12.20 -1.99
C LEU A 30 13.06 -11.68 -1.28
N LEU A 31 13.94 -10.97 -2.02
CA LEU A 31 15.09 -10.29 -1.44
C LEU A 31 14.66 -9.19 -0.46
N LYS A 32 13.69 -8.36 -0.85
CA LYS A 32 13.14 -7.30 -0.02
C LYS A 32 12.53 -7.84 1.26
N ASP A 33 11.71 -8.89 1.19
CA ASP A 33 11.09 -9.50 2.36
C ASP A 33 12.13 -10.08 3.33
N ALA A 34 13.18 -10.73 2.80
CA ALA A 34 14.26 -11.28 3.60
C ALA A 34 15.05 -10.18 4.34
N VAL A 35 15.30 -9.06 3.67
CA VAL A 35 16.05 -7.94 4.24
C VAL A 35 15.20 -7.13 5.23
N ASP A 36 13.94 -6.83 4.92
CA ASP A 36 13.03 -6.14 5.83
C ASP A 36 12.88 -6.96 7.14
N LYS A 37 12.74 -8.30 7.04
CA LYS A 37 12.70 -9.20 8.21
C LYS A 37 14.00 -9.19 9.03
N ALA A 38 15.16 -9.15 8.38
CA ALA A 38 16.45 -9.14 9.06
C ALA A 38 16.74 -7.81 9.78
N ASN A 39 16.07 -6.72 9.41
CA ASN A 39 16.29 -5.38 9.96
C ASN A 39 15.11 -4.88 10.81
N ASP A 40 14.18 -5.76 11.18
CA ASP A 40 12.98 -5.42 11.98
C ASP A 40 12.13 -4.29 11.35
N ILE A 41 12.09 -4.25 10.01
CA ILE A 41 11.32 -3.28 9.24
C ILE A 41 9.90 -3.84 9.04
N ASN A 42 8.93 -3.23 9.70
CA ASN A 42 7.52 -3.55 9.50
C ASN A 42 6.90 -2.61 8.45
N ARG A 43 6.47 -3.19 7.33
CA ARG A 43 5.80 -2.45 6.24
C ARG A 43 4.29 -2.48 6.45
N TYR A 44 3.69 -1.32 6.58
CA TYR A 44 2.25 -1.13 6.66
C TYR A 44 1.73 -0.77 5.29
N LEU A 45 0.69 -1.49 4.84
CA LEU A 45 0.07 -1.31 3.55
C LEU A 45 -1.40 -0.94 3.74
N LEU A 46 -1.84 0.05 2.97
CA LEU A 46 -3.24 0.41 2.87
C LEU A 46 -3.55 0.77 1.43
N HIS A 47 -4.51 0.09 0.84
CA HIS A 47 -5.12 0.55 -0.41
C HIS A 47 -6.17 1.58 -0.08
N VAL A 48 -6.17 2.66 -0.83
CA VAL A 48 -7.14 3.76 -0.76
C VAL A 48 -7.84 3.82 -2.10
N ARG A 49 -9.15 3.98 -2.11
CA ARG A 49 -9.92 4.25 -3.32
C ARG A 49 -11.06 5.21 -3.03
N TRP A 50 -11.51 5.96 -4.02
CA TRP A 50 -12.53 6.97 -3.84
C TRP A 50 -13.35 7.16 -5.10
N TYR A 51 -14.57 7.66 -4.94
CA TYR A 51 -15.36 8.15 -6.05
C TYR A 51 -15.04 9.63 -6.28
N GLU A 52 -15.21 10.14 -7.51
CA GLU A 52 -15.10 11.57 -7.79
C GLU A 52 -16.50 12.18 -7.89
N GLN A 53 -16.70 13.37 -7.31
CA GLN A 53 -17.97 14.07 -7.42
C GLN A 53 -18.28 14.39 -8.89
N GLY A 54 -19.35 13.80 -9.44
CA GLY A 54 -19.77 14.00 -10.82
C GLY A 54 -18.97 13.21 -11.87
N GLY A 55 -18.09 12.28 -11.43
CA GLY A 55 -17.36 11.39 -12.33
C GLY A 55 -18.11 10.10 -12.65
N ASP A 56 -17.80 9.50 -13.81
CA ASP A 56 -18.27 8.18 -14.25
C ASP A 56 -17.49 7.05 -13.55
N ALA A 57 -17.59 6.99 -12.23
CA ALA A 57 -17.03 5.86 -11.48
C ALA A 57 -18.01 4.68 -11.51
N PRO A 58 -17.51 3.43 -11.54
CA PRO A 58 -18.38 2.26 -11.61
C PRO A 58 -19.29 2.20 -10.39
N THR A 59 -20.58 2.04 -10.67
CA THR A 59 -21.60 1.89 -9.65
C THR A 59 -21.33 0.67 -8.78
N ARG A 60 -21.91 0.65 -7.58
CA ARG A 60 -21.81 -0.49 -6.66
C ARG A 60 -22.26 -1.82 -7.29
N ILE A 61 -23.21 -1.77 -8.24
CA ILE A 61 -23.72 -2.94 -8.96
C ILE A 61 -22.65 -3.44 -9.94
N GLU A 62 -22.03 -2.56 -10.72
CA GLU A 62 -20.97 -2.92 -11.68
C GLU A 62 -19.76 -3.55 -11.00
N ILE A 63 -19.37 -3.04 -9.82
CA ILE A 63 -18.28 -3.64 -9.05
C ILE A 63 -18.66 -5.04 -8.56
N ALA A 64 -19.92 -5.26 -8.15
CA ALA A 64 -20.41 -6.58 -7.75
C ALA A 64 -20.45 -7.56 -8.94
N ASP A 65 -20.66 -7.04 -10.15
CA ASP A 65 -20.65 -7.78 -11.41
C ASP A 65 -19.23 -7.98 -11.99
N GLY A 66 -18.19 -7.56 -11.26
CA GLY A 66 -16.79 -7.83 -11.60
C GLY A 66 -16.10 -6.77 -12.45
N VAL A 67 -16.68 -5.57 -12.59
CA VAL A 67 -15.98 -4.43 -13.20
C VAL A 67 -14.84 -4.00 -12.27
N GLU A 68 -13.62 -3.97 -12.82
CA GLU A 68 -12.43 -3.55 -12.08
C GLU A 68 -12.54 -2.07 -11.68
N TRP A 69 -12.04 -1.77 -10.49
CA TRP A 69 -11.98 -0.39 -10.03
C TRP A 69 -10.96 0.40 -10.87
N PRO A 70 -11.28 1.62 -11.34
CA PRO A 70 -10.37 2.37 -12.19
C PRO A 70 -9.07 2.69 -11.44
N SER A 71 -7.92 2.38 -12.03
CA SER A 71 -6.63 2.51 -11.35
C SER A 71 -6.33 3.95 -10.93
N GLN A 72 -6.81 4.94 -11.70
CA GLN A 72 -6.67 6.37 -11.38
C GLN A 72 -7.49 6.84 -10.17
N LEU A 73 -8.47 6.04 -9.72
CA LEU A 73 -9.31 6.30 -8.55
C LEU A 73 -8.88 5.43 -7.35
N SER A 74 -7.64 4.95 -7.38
CA SER A 74 -7.07 4.09 -6.35
C SER A 74 -5.60 4.44 -6.13
N PHE A 75 -5.13 4.20 -4.91
CA PHE A 75 -3.75 4.43 -4.54
C PHE A 75 -3.29 3.40 -3.52
N LYS A 76 -2.08 2.87 -3.70
CA LYS A 76 -1.45 1.93 -2.76
C LYS A 76 -0.48 2.69 -1.87
N LEU A 77 -0.85 2.90 -0.62
CA LEU A 77 -0.02 3.53 0.39
C LEU A 77 0.81 2.47 1.12
N VAL A 78 2.13 2.66 1.19
CA VAL A 78 3.05 1.78 1.91
C VAL A 78 3.98 2.63 2.78
N GLN A 79 4.06 2.33 4.07
CA GLN A 79 4.89 3.04 5.06
C GLN A 79 5.70 2.06 5.90
N ASP A 80 6.80 2.53 6.50
CA ASP A 80 7.60 1.79 7.50
C ASP A 80 7.13 2.03 8.95
N ARG A 81 5.98 2.70 9.10
CA ARG A 81 5.28 2.97 10.34
C ARG A 81 3.77 2.74 10.18
N PRO A 82 3.01 2.59 11.28
CA PRO A 82 1.56 2.55 11.22
C PRO A 82 1.01 3.71 10.38
N ILE A 83 0.16 3.36 9.41
CA ILE A 83 -0.52 4.36 8.56
C ILE A 83 -1.55 5.08 9.43
N SER A 84 -1.58 6.40 9.32
CA SER A 84 -2.51 7.29 10.02
C SER A 84 -3.60 7.79 9.07
N ARG A 85 -4.64 8.41 9.65
CA ARG A 85 -5.69 9.09 8.88
C ARG A 85 -5.13 10.21 8.01
N GLU A 86 -4.21 11.00 8.56
CA GLU A 86 -3.55 12.12 7.87
C GLU A 86 -2.79 11.66 6.62
N ASP A 87 -2.20 10.47 6.64
CA ASP A 87 -1.53 9.92 5.45
C ASP A 87 -2.54 9.65 4.31
N VAL A 88 -3.74 9.18 4.65
CA VAL A 88 -4.80 8.93 3.68
C VAL A 88 -5.38 10.26 3.18
N ASP A 89 -5.58 11.22 4.07
CA ASP A 89 -6.06 12.55 3.68
C ASP A 89 -5.06 13.23 2.73
N THR A 90 -3.76 13.11 2.98
CA THR A 90 -2.70 13.58 2.07
C THR A 90 -2.78 12.91 0.69
N VAL A 91 -3.06 11.61 0.64
CA VAL A 91 -3.28 10.90 -0.64
C VAL A 91 -4.49 11.49 -1.37
N LEU A 92 -5.61 11.68 -0.67
CA LEU A 92 -6.83 12.23 -1.27
C LEU A 92 -6.62 13.67 -1.77
N GLU A 93 -5.96 14.52 -1.00
CA GLU A 93 -5.63 15.90 -1.39
C GLU A 93 -4.70 15.99 -2.60
N THR A 94 -3.83 14.99 -2.80
CA THR A 94 -2.83 15.00 -3.88
C THR A 94 -3.28 14.27 -5.14
N GLN A 95 -4.09 13.22 -5.01
CA GLN A 95 -4.48 12.34 -6.11
C GLN A 95 -5.90 12.58 -6.59
N ALA A 96 -6.81 12.98 -5.70
CA ALA A 96 -8.22 13.17 -6.03
C ALA A 96 -8.50 14.62 -6.42
N THR A 97 -9.57 14.83 -7.21
CA THR A 97 -10.04 16.18 -7.52
C THR A 97 -11.09 16.65 -6.52
N ASN A 98 -12.08 15.81 -6.26
CA ASN A 98 -13.17 16.05 -5.32
C ASN A 98 -13.73 14.69 -4.82
N PRO A 99 -12.99 14.02 -3.91
CA PRO A 99 -13.28 12.66 -3.52
C PRO A 99 -14.57 12.56 -2.69
N ILE A 100 -15.38 11.54 -2.97
CA ILE A 100 -16.56 11.15 -2.19
C ILE A 100 -16.44 9.67 -1.80
N ASP A 101 -17.03 9.32 -0.66
CA ASP A 101 -17.02 7.98 -0.08
C ASP A 101 -15.67 7.26 -0.15
N PRO A 102 -14.57 7.88 0.35
CA PRO A 102 -13.27 7.22 0.35
C PRO A 102 -13.34 5.92 1.16
N MET A 103 -12.71 4.88 0.61
CA MET A 103 -12.65 3.54 1.18
C MET A 103 -11.21 3.08 1.28
N VAL A 104 -10.95 2.23 2.27
CA VAL A 104 -9.63 1.67 2.49
C VAL A 104 -9.67 0.16 2.70
N SER A 105 -8.61 -0.54 2.32
CA SER A 105 -8.43 -1.97 2.58
C SER A 105 -6.97 -2.31 2.89
N ARG A 106 -6.77 -3.23 3.84
CA ARG A 106 -5.45 -3.82 4.15
C ARG A 106 -5.15 -5.06 3.32
N ASP A 107 -6.11 -5.56 2.54
CA ASP A 107 -5.90 -6.73 1.70
C ASP A 107 -4.74 -6.44 0.74
N PRO A 108 -3.63 -7.20 0.77
CA PRO A 108 -2.49 -6.97 -0.11
C PRO A 108 -2.87 -6.94 -1.59
N LEU A 109 -3.92 -7.67 -1.98
CA LEU A 109 -4.43 -7.75 -3.35
C LEU A 109 -5.57 -6.76 -3.64
N ALA A 110 -6.05 -6.02 -2.64
CA ALA A 110 -7.15 -5.04 -2.77
C ALA A 110 -8.48 -5.62 -3.28
N ILE A 111 -8.72 -6.91 -3.08
CA ILE A 111 -9.92 -7.62 -3.57
C ILE A 111 -11.06 -7.48 -2.56
N VAL A 112 -10.76 -7.65 -1.27
CA VAL A 112 -11.75 -7.66 -0.18
C VAL A 112 -11.39 -6.69 0.93
N GLY A 113 -12.23 -6.61 1.97
CA GLY A 113 -11.91 -5.86 3.20
C GLY A 113 -12.05 -4.33 3.09
N TRP A 114 -12.74 -3.85 2.05
CA TRP A 114 -13.00 -2.43 1.88
C TRP A 114 -13.96 -1.89 2.94
N THR A 115 -13.52 -0.85 3.64
CA THR A 115 -14.28 -0.13 4.67
C THR A 115 -14.29 1.35 4.34
N LEU A 116 -15.37 2.07 4.63
CA LEU A 116 -15.38 3.54 4.50
C LEU A 116 -14.31 4.13 5.42
N LEU A 117 -13.63 5.17 4.95
CA LEU A 117 -12.51 5.80 5.65
C LEU A 117 -12.92 6.30 7.05
N ASP A 118 -14.14 6.83 7.17
CA ASP A 118 -14.67 7.35 8.43
C ASP A 118 -15.03 6.24 9.45
N ASP A 119 -15.31 5.03 8.96
CA ASP A 119 -15.58 3.86 9.79
C ASP A 119 -14.31 3.05 10.10
N TYR A 120 -13.18 3.41 9.48
CA TYR A 120 -11.95 2.63 9.57
C TYR A 120 -11.15 2.96 10.82
N SER A 121 -10.79 1.92 11.58
CA SER A 121 -9.96 2.05 12.79
C SER A 121 -8.46 1.96 12.47
N PHE A 122 -7.78 3.10 12.58
CA PHE A 122 -6.32 3.19 12.42
C PHE A 122 -5.52 2.60 13.59
N VAL A 123 -6.17 2.34 14.74
CA VAL A 123 -5.51 1.83 15.96
C VAL A 123 -4.99 0.41 15.78
N ALA A 124 -5.59 -0.38 14.87
CA ALA A 124 -5.17 -1.75 14.60
C ALA A 124 -3.92 -1.85 13.70
N ASN A 125 -3.27 -0.74 13.33
CA ASN A 125 -2.01 -0.74 12.57
C ASN A 125 -0.78 -0.98 13.45
N ALA A 126 -0.92 -1.57 14.64
CA ALA A 126 0.19 -1.89 15.54
C ALA A 126 0.08 -3.36 15.94
N SER A 127 0.57 -4.24 15.07
CA SER A 127 0.79 -5.65 15.40
C SER A 127 1.86 -6.23 14.49
#